data_AF-A0A6P6YI88-F1
#
_entry.id   AF-A0A6P6YI88-F1
#
_cell.length_a   1.000
_cell.length_b   1.000
_cell.length_c   1.000
_cell.angle_alpha   90.00
_cell.angle_beta   90.00
_cell.angle_gamma   90.00
#
_symmetry.space_group_name_H-M   'P 1'
#
loop_
_entity.id
_entity.type
_entity.pdbx_description
1 polymer ?
#
loop_
_entity_poly.entity_id
_entity_poly.type
_entity_poly.pdbx_seq_one_letter_code
_entity_poly.pdbx_strand_id
1 'polypeptide(L)'
;MKQYLWILPLIPAILIPIDCILPYYLAIKSNQVAPIFPYVSDAASYSPAANIFSQIMDIICISVTIVGLIRYKQVNYLINEMINKQNDEINLKIIKSLQKSNFITLISSIIASFGGIMVGNFRENELFWLHIFGALSLFSGFAIFMFVQTFLCWHCYKQQLINYKTLPISMIIICIMLICFLPPFLYVTIYSVSKIGLDQFLNVQYRYFWPKNEIAYVEHIISTIFEWILINIASVYYFLLAFQMKKFGKTRLRTFYLI
;
A
#
# COMPACT_ATOMS: atom_id res chain seq x y z
N MET A 1 22.35 -8.31 -13.28
CA MET A 1 21.38 -7.26 -12.88
C MET A 1 19.94 -7.78 -12.74
N LYS A 2 19.33 -8.41 -13.77
CA LYS A 2 17.91 -8.85 -13.77
C LYS A 2 17.52 -9.83 -12.63
N GLN A 3 18.47 -10.56 -12.05
CA GLN A 3 18.25 -11.56 -10.99
C GLN A 3 17.84 -10.96 -9.63
N TYR A 4 18.13 -9.68 -9.36
CA TYR A 4 17.92 -9.05 -8.05
C TYR A 4 16.72 -8.10 -8.01
N LEU A 5 15.94 -8.00 -9.09
CA LEU A 5 14.77 -7.12 -9.17
C LEU A 5 13.68 -7.44 -8.12
N TRP A 6 13.72 -8.64 -7.53
CA TRP A 6 12.82 -9.03 -6.44
C TRP A 6 13.12 -8.37 -5.10
N ILE A 7 14.25 -7.67 -4.96
CA ILE A 7 14.61 -6.92 -3.73
C ILE A 7 13.84 -5.59 -3.68
N LEU A 8 13.46 -5.02 -4.83
CA LEU A 8 12.82 -3.70 -4.87
C LEU A 8 11.52 -3.59 -4.05
N PRO A 9 10.62 -4.58 -4.03
CA PRO A 9 9.46 -4.54 -3.14
C PRO A 9 9.82 -4.62 -1.64
N LEU A 10 11.04 -5.01 -1.25
CA LEU A 10 11.47 -4.95 0.15
C LEU A 10 11.68 -3.52 0.63
N ILE A 11 11.95 -2.57 -0.27
CA ILE A 11 12.11 -1.16 0.08
C ILE A 11 10.81 -0.62 0.72
N PRO A 12 9.64 -0.63 0.04
CA PRO A 12 8.40 -0.20 0.69
C PRO A 12 8.02 -1.11 1.87
N ALA A 13 8.33 -2.41 1.82
CA ALA A 13 8.06 -3.30 2.94
C ALA A 13 8.77 -2.87 4.24
N ILE A 14 10.02 -2.38 4.14
CA ILE A 14 10.81 -1.94 5.29
C ILE A 14 10.53 -0.48 5.64
N LEU A 15 10.40 0.38 4.64
CA LEU A 15 10.27 1.82 4.87
C LEU A 15 8.88 2.22 5.40
N ILE A 16 7.79 1.58 4.99
CA ILE A 16 6.44 1.90 5.48
C ILE A 16 6.34 1.87 7.03
N PRO A 17 6.75 0.81 7.74
CA PRO A 17 6.68 0.80 9.20
C PRO A 17 7.64 1.83 9.84
N ILE A 18 8.79 2.08 9.21
CA ILE A 18 9.73 3.13 9.66
C ILE A 18 9.07 4.51 9.52
N ASP A 19 8.34 4.74 8.44
CA ASP A 19 7.64 5.98 8.12
C ASP A 19 6.46 6.24 9.06
N CYS A 20 5.90 5.21 9.70
CA CYS A 20 4.96 5.38 10.80
C CYS A 20 5.67 5.67 12.13
N ILE A 21 6.66 4.86 12.48
CA ILE A 21 7.25 4.85 13.83
C ILE A 21 8.17 6.06 14.07
N LEU A 22 8.99 6.43 13.08
CA LEU A 22 10.00 7.47 13.25
C LEU A 22 9.38 8.87 13.38
N PRO A 23 8.45 9.31 12.50
CA PRO A 23 7.73 10.57 12.70
C PRO A 23 6.97 10.60 14.03
N TYR A 24 6.27 9.52 14.40
CA TYR A 24 5.60 9.40 15.70
C TYR A 24 6.54 9.59 16.88
N TYR A 25 7.69 8.91 16.88
CA TYR A 25 8.69 9.08 17.94
C TYR A 25 9.18 10.53 18.06
N LEU A 26 9.43 11.18 16.93
CA LEU A 26 9.89 12.57 16.89
C LEU A 26 8.82 13.55 17.35
N ALA A 27 7.55 13.31 16.98
CA ALA A 27 6.42 14.12 17.38
C ALA A 27 6.19 14.04 18.91
N ILE A 28 6.28 12.83 19.50
CA ILE A 28 6.23 12.68 20.97
C ILE A 28 7.40 13.39 21.63
N LYS A 29 8.63 13.16 21.15
CA LYS A 29 9.83 13.76 21.74
C LYS A 29 9.77 15.29 21.73
N SER A 30 9.09 15.85 20.74
CA SER A 30 8.91 17.30 20.57
C SER A 30 7.63 17.83 21.23
N ASN A 31 6.88 17.00 21.97
CA ASN A 31 5.58 17.33 22.57
C ASN A 31 4.58 17.93 21.57
N GLN A 32 4.58 17.43 20.33
CA GLN A 32 3.70 17.92 19.25
C GLN A 32 2.36 17.17 19.20
N VAL A 33 2.32 15.95 19.73
CA VAL A 33 1.13 15.08 19.79
C VAL A 33 1.08 14.33 21.12
N ALA A 34 -0.11 13.91 21.53
CA ALA A 34 -0.28 13.04 22.68
C ALA A 34 0.41 11.68 22.44
N PRO A 35 1.01 11.07 23.48
CA PRO A 35 1.78 9.83 23.34
C PRO A 35 0.94 8.55 23.12
N ILE A 36 -0.36 8.66 22.86
CA ILE A 36 -1.27 7.51 22.70
C ILE A 36 -1.82 7.51 21.27
N PHE A 37 -1.23 6.67 20.39
CA PHE A 37 -1.68 6.36 19.02
C PHE A 37 -2.42 7.52 18.30
N PRO A 38 -1.74 8.61 17.93
CA PRO A 38 -2.32 9.63 17.05
C PRO A 38 -2.53 9.05 15.64
N TYR A 39 -3.31 9.74 14.79
CA TYR A 39 -3.29 9.44 13.36
C TYR A 39 -1.85 9.59 12.84
N VAL A 40 -1.46 8.76 11.86
CA VAL A 40 -0.10 8.80 11.29
C VAL A 40 0.18 10.16 10.66
N SER A 41 -0.82 10.75 10.00
CA SER A 41 -0.74 12.09 9.40
C SER A 41 -0.59 13.21 10.44
N ASP A 42 -1.26 13.08 11.59
CA ASP A 42 -1.12 14.03 12.71
C ASP A 42 0.31 13.98 13.27
N ALA A 43 0.88 12.79 13.48
CA ALA A 43 2.26 12.60 13.90
C ALA A 43 3.30 13.15 12.88
N ALA A 44 2.93 13.24 11.61
CA ALA A 44 3.77 13.73 10.53
C ALA A 44 3.52 15.20 10.14
N SER A 45 2.85 15.99 10.99
CA SER A 45 2.40 17.35 10.62
C SER A 45 3.42 18.48 10.88
N TYR A 46 4.41 18.30 11.76
CA TYR A 46 5.39 19.35 12.09
C TYR A 46 6.85 18.92 11.92
N SER A 47 7.72 19.89 11.65
CA SER A 47 9.17 19.65 11.61
C SER A 47 9.69 19.26 13.01
N PRO A 48 10.68 18.34 13.10
CA PRO A 48 11.35 17.65 11.99
C PRO A 48 10.63 16.40 11.47
N ALA A 49 9.60 15.90 12.16
CA ALA A 49 8.88 14.67 11.81
C ALA A 49 8.30 14.69 10.39
N ALA A 50 7.66 15.80 10.01
CA ALA A 50 7.07 16.00 8.69
C ALA A 50 8.08 15.90 7.53
N ASN A 51 9.29 16.45 7.73
CA ASN A 51 10.31 16.44 6.69
C ASN A 51 10.84 15.01 6.47
N ILE A 52 11.00 14.26 7.55
CA ILE A 52 11.45 12.87 7.48
C ILE A 52 10.36 11.99 6.86
N PHE A 53 9.10 12.19 7.24
CA PHE A 53 7.96 11.52 6.64
C PHE A 53 7.89 11.73 5.13
N SER A 54 7.92 13.00 4.68
CA SER A 54 7.94 13.38 3.27
C SER A 54 9.05 12.65 2.49
N GLN A 55 10.29 12.68 2.98
CA GLN A 55 11.42 12.08 2.28
C GLN A 55 11.33 10.56 2.19
N ILE A 56 10.91 9.88 3.27
CA ILE A 56 10.74 8.43 3.26
C ILE A 56 9.57 8.04 2.34
N MET A 57 8.45 8.77 2.41
CA MET A 57 7.28 8.57 1.53
C MET A 57 7.65 8.72 0.05
N ASP A 58 8.42 9.74 -0.33
CA ASP A 58 8.87 9.92 -1.71
C ASP A 58 9.71 8.72 -2.20
N ILE A 59 10.61 8.20 -1.36
CA ILE A 59 11.41 7.00 -1.69
C ILE A 59 10.51 5.77 -1.83
N ILE A 60 9.51 5.61 -0.96
CA ILE A 60 8.50 4.56 -1.05
C ILE A 60 7.78 4.65 -2.40
N CYS A 61 7.27 5.82 -2.77
CA CYS A 61 6.50 6.06 -4.00
C CYS A 61 7.33 5.81 -5.27
N ILE A 62 8.60 6.25 -5.30
CA ILE A 62 9.51 5.93 -6.40
C ILE A 62 9.68 4.41 -6.52
N SER A 63 9.93 3.73 -5.40
CA SER A 63 10.11 2.28 -5.39
C SER A 63 8.84 1.54 -5.82
N VAL A 64 7.66 1.93 -5.33
CA VAL A 64 6.37 1.34 -5.69
C VAL A 64 6.10 1.47 -7.19
N THR A 65 6.39 2.63 -7.77
CA THR A 65 6.25 2.87 -9.22
C THR A 65 7.17 1.95 -10.03
N ILE A 66 8.44 1.83 -9.64
CA ILE A 66 9.41 0.95 -10.30
C ILE A 66 8.99 -0.52 -10.16
N VAL A 67 8.52 -0.93 -8.98
CA VAL A 67 8.00 -2.29 -8.74
C VAL A 67 6.81 -2.58 -9.64
N GLY A 68 5.86 -1.65 -9.77
CA GLY A 68 4.72 -1.75 -10.67
C GLY A 68 5.15 -1.95 -12.13
N LEU A 69 6.10 -1.15 -12.62
CA LEU A 69 6.64 -1.25 -13.99
C LEU A 69 7.33 -2.60 -14.25
N ILE A 70 8.19 -3.03 -13.33
CA ILE A 70 8.88 -4.33 -13.44
C ILE A 70 7.85 -5.45 -13.42
N ARG A 71 6.88 -5.37 -12.51
CA ARG A 71 5.88 -6.43 -12.37
C ARG A 71 5.00 -6.52 -13.60
N TYR A 72 4.62 -5.38 -14.18
CA TYR A 72 3.89 -5.31 -15.44
C TYR A 72 4.63 -6.05 -16.56
N LYS A 73 5.93 -5.79 -16.73
CA LYS A 73 6.76 -6.49 -17.72
C LYS A 73 6.87 -8.00 -17.46
N GLN A 74 7.06 -8.39 -16.19
CA GLN A 74 7.11 -9.80 -15.81
C GLN A 74 5.80 -10.53 -16.15
N VAL A 75 4.65 -9.94 -15.79
CA VAL A 75 3.35 -10.56 -16.04
C VAL A 75 3.03 -10.62 -17.54
N ASN A 76 3.34 -9.58 -18.33
CA ASN A 76 3.20 -9.63 -19.79
C ASN A 76 3.98 -10.78 -20.40
N TYR A 77 5.22 -10.97 -19.95
CA TYR A 77 6.05 -12.09 -20.41
C TYR A 77 5.45 -13.46 -20.02
N LEU A 78 4.87 -13.59 -18.82
CA LEU A 78 4.16 -14.82 -18.41
C LEU A 78 2.93 -15.09 -19.26
N ILE A 79 2.14 -14.06 -19.57
CA ILE A 79 0.97 -14.16 -20.43
C ILE A 79 1.38 -14.62 -21.84
N ASN A 80 2.47 -14.08 -22.39
CA ASN A 80 2.97 -14.51 -23.70
C ASN A 80 3.43 -15.97 -23.69
N GLU A 81 4.05 -16.43 -22.60
CA GLU A 81 4.37 -17.85 -22.47
C GLU A 81 3.14 -18.75 -22.31
N MET A 82 2.07 -18.29 -21.67
CA MET A 82 0.79 -19.04 -21.65
C MET A 82 0.31 -19.30 -23.07
N ILE A 83 0.31 -18.25 -23.89
CA ILE A 83 -0.13 -18.28 -25.29
C ILE A 83 0.70 -19.30 -26.08
N ASN A 84 2.03 -19.30 -25.88
CA ASN A 84 2.91 -20.19 -26.64
C ASN A 84 2.87 -21.66 -26.19
N LYS A 85 2.47 -21.96 -24.95
CA LYS A 85 2.49 -23.34 -24.39
C LYS A 85 1.24 -24.16 -24.69
N GLN A 86 0.11 -23.53 -25.02
CA GLN A 86 -1.15 -24.24 -25.23
C GLN A 86 -1.56 -24.13 -26.71
N ASN A 87 -1.65 -25.28 -27.38
CA ASN A 87 -2.26 -25.39 -28.69
C ASN A 87 -3.80 -25.39 -28.53
N ASP A 88 -4.44 -24.45 -29.23
CA ASP A 88 -5.80 -24.47 -29.78
C ASP A 88 -7.06 -24.26 -28.91
N GLU A 89 -7.01 -24.19 -27.57
CA GLU A 89 -8.22 -23.86 -26.77
C GLU A 89 -8.00 -22.87 -25.60
N ILE A 90 -7.11 -21.88 -25.73
CA ILE A 90 -7.14 -20.80 -24.73
C ILE A 90 -8.43 -20.01 -24.91
N ASN A 91 -9.24 -19.97 -23.84
CA ASN A 91 -10.32 -19.02 -23.73
C ASN A 91 -9.74 -17.60 -23.84
N LEU A 92 -9.81 -17.02 -25.04
CA LEU A 92 -9.32 -15.67 -25.38
C LEU A 92 -9.80 -14.61 -24.36
N LYS A 93 -10.95 -14.86 -23.72
CA LYS A 93 -11.48 -14.04 -22.63
C LYS A 93 -10.54 -13.97 -21.42
N ILE A 94 -9.91 -15.09 -21.04
CA ILE A 94 -8.98 -15.17 -19.92
C ILE A 94 -7.71 -14.37 -20.23
N ILE A 95 -7.11 -14.54 -21.41
CA ILE A 95 -5.92 -13.76 -21.81
C ILE A 95 -6.21 -12.27 -21.75
N LYS A 96 -7.31 -11.83 -22.40
CA LYS A 96 -7.71 -10.42 -22.41
C LYS A 96 -7.93 -9.89 -20.99
N SER A 97 -8.56 -10.69 -20.13
CA SER A 97 -8.75 -10.33 -18.72
C SER A 97 -7.41 -10.16 -18.01
N LEU A 98 -6.45 -11.07 -18.19
CA LEU A 98 -5.14 -11.00 -17.55
C LEU A 98 -4.32 -9.80 -18.05
N GLN A 99 -4.36 -9.50 -19.34
CA GLN A 99 -3.71 -8.32 -19.91
C GLN A 99 -4.29 -7.02 -19.34
N LYS A 100 -5.63 -6.93 -19.26
CA LYS A 100 -6.32 -5.78 -18.66
C LYS A 100 -5.98 -5.66 -17.18
N SER A 101 -6.04 -6.75 -16.41
CA SER A 101 -5.66 -6.77 -14.99
C SER A 101 -4.21 -6.36 -14.78
N ASN A 102 -3.30 -6.77 -15.65
CA ASN A 102 -1.90 -6.38 -15.58
C ASN A 102 -1.73 -4.86 -15.77
N PHE A 103 -2.41 -4.30 -16.78
CA PHE A 103 -2.40 -2.85 -17.00
C PHE A 103 -3.04 -2.07 -15.84
N ILE A 104 -4.17 -2.54 -15.30
CA ILE A 104 -4.81 -1.95 -14.11
C ILE A 104 -3.84 -1.92 -12.94
N THR A 105 -3.10 -3.01 -12.71
CA THR A 105 -2.12 -3.10 -11.63
C THR A 105 -1.00 -2.07 -11.79
N LEU A 106 -0.53 -1.82 -13.02
CA LEU A 106 0.45 -0.78 -13.30
C LEU A 106 -0.12 0.60 -12.96
N ILE A 107 -1.28 0.95 -13.52
CA ILE A 107 -1.91 2.26 -13.32
C ILE A 107 -2.22 2.49 -11.83
N SER A 108 -2.74 1.49 -11.13
CA SER A 108 -3.07 1.61 -9.71
C SER A 108 -1.82 1.83 -8.85
N SER A 109 -0.67 1.23 -9.21
CA SER A 109 0.61 1.53 -8.53
C SER A 109 1.07 2.98 -8.76
N ILE A 110 0.85 3.55 -9.95
CA ILE A 110 1.18 4.95 -10.26
C ILE A 110 0.26 5.90 -9.49
N ILE A 111 -1.05 5.61 -9.46
CA ILE A 111 -2.03 6.38 -8.69
C ILE A 111 -1.69 6.35 -7.20
N ALA A 112 -1.33 5.18 -6.67
CA ALA A 112 -0.93 5.03 -5.27
C ALA A 112 0.31 5.88 -4.96
N SER A 113 1.34 5.81 -5.81
CA SER A 113 2.56 6.60 -5.66
C SER A 113 2.30 8.10 -5.75
N PHE A 114 1.46 8.55 -6.68
CA PHE A 114 1.07 9.94 -6.78
C PHE A 114 0.35 10.40 -5.51
N GLY A 115 -0.60 9.61 -5.01
CA GLY A 115 -1.27 9.88 -3.74
C GLY A 115 -0.32 9.94 -2.55
N GLY A 116 0.67 9.05 -2.48
CA GLY A 116 1.68 9.07 -1.43
C GLY A 116 2.56 10.31 -1.45
N ILE A 117 3.02 10.74 -2.63
CA ILE A 117 3.74 12.01 -2.80
C ILE A 117 2.87 13.18 -2.32
N MET A 118 1.58 13.19 -2.63
CA MET A 118 0.67 14.22 -2.14
C MET A 118 0.54 14.20 -0.61
N VAL A 119 0.33 13.03 0.00
CA VAL A 119 0.23 12.87 1.46
C VAL A 119 1.51 13.32 2.16
N GLY A 120 2.68 12.95 1.62
CA GLY A 120 3.98 13.30 2.17
C GLY A 120 4.30 14.79 2.10
N ASN A 121 3.88 15.47 1.04
CA ASN A 121 4.30 16.84 0.74
C ASN A 121 3.22 17.91 0.98
N PHE A 122 1.94 17.56 0.95
CA PHE A 122 0.84 18.43 1.37
C PHE A 122 0.40 18.01 2.76
N ARG A 123 0.90 18.72 3.78
CA ARG A 123 0.65 18.38 5.18
C ARG A 123 -0.81 18.62 5.54
N GLU A 124 -1.33 17.77 6.41
CA GLU A 124 -2.74 17.79 6.79
C GLU A 124 -3.16 19.11 7.48
N ASN A 125 -2.27 19.66 8.32
CA ASN A 125 -2.49 20.92 9.04
C ASN A 125 -2.38 22.18 8.16
N GLU A 126 -1.76 22.09 6.98
CA GLU A 126 -1.58 23.22 6.06
C GLU A 126 -2.61 23.19 4.94
N LEU A 127 -2.83 22.02 4.33
CA LEU A 127 -3.64 21.83 3.13
C LEU A 127 -4.51 20.56 3.24
N PHE A 128 -5.36 20.52 4.27
CA PHE A 128 -6.22 19.37 4.62
C PHE A 128 -6.89 18.69 3.41
N TRP A 129 -7.58 19.45 2.55
CA TRP A 129 -8.32 18.86 1.43
C TRP A 129 -7.43 18.21 0.37
N LEU A 130 -6.25 18.79 0.10
CA LEU A 130 -5.27 18.18 -0.80
C LEU A 130 -4.66 16.93 -0.17
N HIS A 131 -4.41 16.96 1.14
CA HIS A 131 -3.95 15.79 1.90
C HIS A 131 -4.96 14.64 1.81
N ILE A 132 -6.25 14.90 2.06
CA ILE A 132 -7.31 13.89 1.97
C ILE A 132 -7.45 13.34 0.54
N PHE A 133 -7.35 14.18 -0.49
CA PHE A 133 -7.35 13.72 -1.88
C PHE A 133 -6.14 12.80 -2.18
N GLY A 134 -4.96 13.16 -1.65
CA GLY A 134 -3.77 12.33 -1.70
C GLY A 134 -3.98 10.99 -1.00
N ALA A 135 -4.53 10.99 0.21
CA ALA A 135 -4.81 9.79 1.00
C ALA A 135 -5.78 8.86 0.28
N LEU A 136 -6.89 9.40 -0.26
CA LEU A 136 -7.83 8.63 -1.06
C LEU A 136 -7.16 8.00 -2.28
N SER A 137 -6.30 8.74 -2.98
CA SER A 137 -5.54 8.24 -4.14
C SER A 137 -4.54 7.15 -3.75
N LEU A 138 -3.79 7.35 -2.65
CA LEU A 138 -2.83 6.39 -2.11
C LEU A 138 -3.51 5.07 -1.74
N PHE A 139 -4.50 5.13 -0.86
CA PHE A 139 -5.13 3.94 -0.30
C PHE A 139 -5.99 3.21 -1.32
N SER A 140 -6.74 3.92 -2.18
CA SER A 140 -7.54 3.26 -3.22
C SER A 140 -6.67 2.65 -4.32
N GLY A 141 -5.64 3.36 -4.79
CA GLY A 141 -4.67 2.84 -5.75
C GLY A 141 -3.95 1.60 -5.22
N PHE A 142 -3.56 1.63 -3.95
CA PHE A 142 -2.92 0.49 -3.29
C PHE A 142 -3.88 -0.69 -3.10
N ALA A 143 -5.12 -0.47 -2.67
CA ALA A 143 -6.12 -1.53 -2.54
C ALA A 143 -6.38 -2.23 -3.88
N ILE A 144 -6.59 -1.46 -4.95
CA ILE A 144 -6.76 -2.00 -6.31
C ILE A 144 -5.53 -2.79 -6.73
N PHE A 145 -4.32 -2.24 -6.50
CA PHE A 145 -3.07 -2.94 -6.77
C PHE A 145 -3.05 -4.30 -6.07
N MET A 146 -3.32 -4.35 -4.76
CA MET A 146 -3.27 -5.58 -3.99
C MET A 146 -4.23 -6.65 -4.50
N PHE A 147 -5.50 -6.31 -4.73
CA PHE A 147 -6.49 -7.30 -5.18
C PHE A 147 -6.16 -7.84 -6.56
N VAL A 148 -5.87 -6.95 -7.52
CA VAL A 148 -5.63 -7.34 -8.91
C VAL A 148 -4.31 -8.08 -9.05
N GLN A 149 -3.27 -7.68 -8.31
CA GLN A 149 -1.99 -8.36 -8.30
C GLN A 149 -2.07 -9.75 -7.63
N THR A 150 -2.86 -9.91 -6.58
CA THR A 150 -3.12 -11.23 -5.96
C THR A 150 -3.86 -12.15 -6.94
N PHE A 151 -4.85 -11.61 -7.65
CA PHE A 151 -5.56 -12.32 -8.73
C PHE A 151 -4.61 -12.79 -9.85
N LEU A 152 -3.70 -11.91 -10.31
CA LEU A 152 -2.70 -12.28 -11.31
C LEU A 152 -1.77 -13.40 -10.81
N CYS A 153 -1.30 -13.32 -9.56
CA CYS A 153 -0.49 -14.37 -8.94
C CYS A 153 -1.24 -15.71 -8.85
N TRP A 154 -2.53 -15.69 -8.52
CA TRP A 154 -3.37 -16.89 -8.46
C TRP A 154 -3.52 -17.55 -9.83
N HIS A 155 -3.77 -16.77 -10.88
CA HIS A 155 -3.86 -17.28 -12.24
C HIS A 155 -2.53 -17.83 -12.75
N CYS A 156 -1.42 -17.13 -12.49
CA CYS A 156 -0.11 -17.63 -12.88
C CYS A 156 0.26 -18.95 -12.19
N TYR A 157 -0.21 -19.15 -10.95
CA TYR A 157 -0.11 -20.44 -10.25
C TYR A 157 -0.97 -21.52 -10.93
N LYS A 158 -2.26 -21.25 -11.17
CA LYS A 158 -3.19 -22.22 -11.78
C LYS A 158 -2.73 -22.73 -13.13
N GLN A 159 -2.09 -21.86 -13.92
CA GLN A 159 -1.58 -22.16 -15.26
C GLN A 159 -0.16 -22.74 -15.24
N GLN A 160 0.42 -23.01 -14.07
CA GLN A 160 1.75 -23.62 -13.87
C GLN A 160 2.88 -22.93 -14.65
N LEU A 161 2.77 -21.61 -14.89
CA LEU A 161 3.72 -20.88 -15.73
C LEU A 161 5.06 -20.70 -15.06
N ILE A 162 5.03 -20.61 -13.74
CA ILE A 162 6.20 -20.57 -12.89
C ILE A 162 6.14 -21.83 -12.04
N ASN A 163 7.29 -22.25 -11.52
CA ASN A 163 7.39 -23.23 -10.45
C ASN A 163 6.85 -22.63 -9.12
N TYR A 164 5.68 -21.97 -9.16
CA TYR A 164 4.90 -21.62 -8.01
C TYR A 164 4.41 -22.95 -7.43
N LYS A 165 5.24 -23.56 -6.58
CA LYS A 165 4.86 -24.79 -5.89
C LYS A 165 3.69 -24.58 -4.91
N THR A 166 3.33 -23.33 -4.65
CA THR A 166 2.36 -22.94 -3.62
C THR A 166 1.45 -21.81 -4.12
N LEU A 167 0.15 -21.98 -3.92
CA LEU A 167 -0.88 -20.94 -4.08
C LEU A 167 -0.50 -19.67 -3.28
N PRO A 168 -0.84 -18.44 -3.73
CA PRO A 168 -0.53 -17.21 -3.00
C PRO A 168 -1.43 -16.99 -1.77
N ILE A 169 -1.59 -18.00 -0.92
CA ILE A 169 -2.49 -18.00 0.26
C ILE A 169 -2.21 -16.81 1.17
N SER A 170 -0.94 -16.54 1.49
CA SER A 170 -0.58 -15.42 2.35
C SER A 170 -1.04 -14.07 1.77
N MET A 171 -0.96 -13.87 0.44
CA MET A 171 -1.44 -12.63 -0.18
C MET A 171 -2.97 -12.53 -0.13
N ILE A 172 -3.68 -13.66 -0.29
CA ILE A 172 -5.14 -13.73 -0.14
C ILE A 172 -5.55 -13.37 1.29
N ILE A 173 -4.86 -13.90 2.31
CA ILE A 173 -5.11 -13.56 3.72
C ILE A 173 -4.94 -12.07 3.95
N ILE A 174 -3.87 -11.45 3.43
CA ILE A 174 -3.65 -10.00 3.56
C ILE A 174 -4.75 -9.18 2.86
N CYS A 175 -5.24 -9.62 1.69
CA CYS A 175 -6.40 -9.01 1.05
C CYS A 175 -7.67 -9.12 1.91
N ILE A 176 -7.91 -10.26 2.57
CA ILE A 176 -9.03 -10.44 3.49
C ILE A 176 -8.88 -9.52 4.71
N MET A 177 -7.68 -9.39 5.27
CA MET A 177 -7.42 -8.46 6.37
C MET A 177 -7.78 -7.02 5.98
N LEU A 178 -7.43 -6.56 4.77
CA LEU A 178 -7.85 -5.24 4.31
C LEU A 178 -9.38 -5.08 4.35
N ILE A 179 -10.13 -6.08 3.86
CA ILE A 179 -11.61 -6.08 3.88
C ILE A 179 -12.15 -6.09 5.32
N CYS A 180 -11.48 -6.77 6.25
CA CYS A 180 -11.91 -6.84 7.65
C CYS A 180 -11.64 -5.54 8.43
N PHE A 181 -10.55 -4.83 8.13
CA PHE A 181 -10.14 -3.64 8.89
C PHE A 181 -10.61 -2.31 8.28
N LEU A 182 -10.79 -2.24 6.95
CA LEU A 182 -11.15 -0.98 6.27
C LEU A 182 -12.57 -0.48 6.64
N PRO A 183 -13.64 -1.30 6.61
CA PRO A 183 -14.97 -0.82 6.98
C PRO A 183 -15.09 -0.38 8.44
N PRO A 184 -14.57 -1.13 9.46
CA PRO A 184 -14.55 -0.66 10.84
C PRO A 184 -13.77 0.64 11.03
N PHE A 185 -12.62 0.81 10.36
CA PHE A 185 -11.88 2.07 10.35
C PHE A 185 -12.77 3.23 9.90
N LEU A 186 -13.35 3.13 8.70
CA LEU A 186 -14.19 4.18 8.14
C LEU A 186 -15.40 4.47 9.04
N TYR A 187 -16.06 3.43 9.52
CA TYR A 187 -17.21 3.57 10.41
C TYR A 187 -16.85 4.32 11.71
N VAL A 188 -15.79 3.88 12.41
CA VAL A 188 -15.40 4.47 13.69
C VAL A 188 -14.89 5.89 13.50
N THR A 189 -14.12 6.18 12.44
CA THR A 189 -13.68 7.54 12.11
C THR A 189 -14.88 8.47 11.87
N ILE A 190 -15.83 8.06 11.02
CA ILE A 190 -17.04 8.87 10.73
C ILE A 190 -17.88 9.05 11.98
N TYR A 191 -18.06 7.99 12.78
CA TYR A 191 -18.81 8.05 14.03
C TYR A 191 -18.16 9.00 15.04
N SER A 192 -16.83 8.94 15.18
CA SER A 192 -16.06 9.86 16.02
C SER A 192 -16.25 11.32 15.59
N VAL A 193 -16.09 11.60 14.29
CA VAL A 193 -16.27 12.95 13.72
C VAL A 193 -17.72 13.43 13.89
N SER A 194 -18.70 12.56 13.74
CA SER A 194 -20.12 12.92 13.88
C SER A 194 -20.50 13.38 15.29
N LYS A 195 -19.76 12.93 16.32
CA LYS A 195 -19.99 13.29 17.72
C LYS A 195 -19.45 14.69 18.05
N ILE A 196 -18.27 15.03 17.55
CA ILE A 196 -17.62 16.32 17.86
C ILE A 196 -17.89 17.41 16.81
N GLY A 197 -18.38 17.04 15.63
CA GLY A 197 -18.54 17.94 14.49
C GLY A 197 -17.26 18.09 13.67
N LEU A 198 -17.43 18.39 12.37
CA LEU A 198 -16.31 18.53 11.44
C LEU A 198 -15.39 19.70 11.81
N ASP A 199 -15.93 20.83 12.26
CA ASP A 199 -15.12 22.00 12.61
C ASP A 199 -14.15 21.71 13.77
N GLN A 200 -14.63 20.99 14.78
CA GLN A 200 -13.80 20.55 15.90
C GLN A 200 -12.77 19.50 15.46
N PHE A 201 -13.14 18.60 14.55
CA PHE A 201 -12.20 17.64 13.98
C PHE A 201 -11.12 18.34 13.14
N LEU A 202 -11.44 19.41 12.42
CA LEU A 202 -10.45 20.19 11.68
C LEU A 202 -9.61 21.09 12.59
N ASN A 203 -9.97 21.24 13.87
CA ASN A 203 -9.13 21.89 14.84
C ASN A 203 -7.92 21.00 15.18
N VAL A 204 -6.82 21.33 14.53
CA VAL A 204 -5.52 20.66 14.62
C VAL A 204 -5.05 20.48 16.07
N GLN A 205 -5.15 21.52 16.91
CA GLN A 205 -4.71 21.44 18.31
C GLN A 205 -5.57 20.48 19.13
N TYR A 206 -6.88 20.45 18.86
CA TYR A 206 -7.78 19.51 19.51
C TYR A 206 -7.45 18.06 19.14
N ARG A 207 -7.24 17.77 17.85
CA ARG A 207 -6.91 16.41 17.41
C ARG A 207 -5.61 15.88 17.99
N TYR A 208 -4.57 16.71 18.07
CA TYR A 208 -3.27 16.29 18.59
C TYR A 208 -3.30 15.94 20.06
N PHE A 209 -4.18 16.59 20.82
CA PHE A 209 -4.31 16.43 22.26
C PHE A 209 -5.75 16.09 22.63
N TRP A 210 -6.35 15.13 21.91
CA TRP A 210 -7.73 14.73 22.15
C TRP A 210 -7.93 14.39 23.64
N PRO A 211 -8.73 15.16 24.39
CA PRO A 211 -8.81 14.97 25.84
C PRO A 211 -9.50 13.67 26.20
N LYS A 212 -8.95 12.94 27.18
CA LYS A 212 -9.48 11.62 27.61
C LYS A 212 -10.91 11.66 28.13
N ASN A 213 -11.35 12.81 28.63
CA ASN A 213 -12.66 13.06 29.20
C ASN A 213 -13.67 13.62 28.19
N GLU A 214 -13.24 13.90 26.95
CA GLU A 214 -14.12 14.40 25.90
C GLU A 214 -14.87 13.27 25.21
N ILE A 215 -15.99 13.65 24.58
CA ILE A 215 -16.76 12.72 23.77
C ILE A 215 -15.91 12.18 22.61
N ALA A 216 -16.24 10.97 22.17
CA ALA A 216 -15.58 10.29 21.04
C ALA A 216 -14.09 9.96 21.21
N TYR A 217 -13.49 10.16 22.39
CA TYR A 217 -12.08 9.83 22.64
C TYR A 217 -11.77 8.35 22.36
N VAL A 218 -12.60 7.43 22.84
CA VAL A 218 -12.38 5.99 22.67
C VAL A 218 -12.48 5.59 21.20
N GLU A 219 -13.48 6.13 20.50
CA GLU A 219 -13.68 5.95 19.07
C GLU A 219 -12.48 6.46 18.28
N HIS A 220 -11.99 7.67 18.60
CA HIS A 220 -10.78 8.21 17.99
C HIS A 220 -9.56 7.29 18.18
N ILE A 221 -9.33 6.76 19.39
CA ILE A 221 -8.22 5.81 19.61
C ILE A 221 -8.41 4.50 18.83
N ILE A 222 -9.64 4.00 18.72
CA ILE A 222 -9.91 2.80 17.93
C ILE A 222 -9.66 3.07 16.43
N SER A 223 -10.08 4.23 15.91
CA SER A 223 -9.85 4.56 14.51
C SER A 223 -8.38 4.74 14.18
N THR A 224 -7.59 5.36 15.06
CA THR A 224 -6.14 5.48 14.86
C THR A 224 -5.46 4.11 14.88
N ILE A 225 -5.82 3.21 15.81
CA ILE A 225 -5.29 1.82 15.81
C ILE A 225 -5.59 1.12 14.49
N PHE A 226 -6.82 1.24 13.97
CA PHE A 226 -7.15 0.64 12.68
C PHE A 226 -6.39 1.27 11.51
N GLU A 227 -6.17 2.58 11.51
CA GLU A 227 -5.33 3.25 10.50
C GLU A 227 -3.91 2.66 10.49
N TRP A 228 -3.28 2.54 11.66
CA TRP A 228 -1.93 1.99 11.79
C TRP A 228 -1.86 0.55 11.26
N ILE A 229 -2.86 -0.28 11.57
CA ILE A 229 -2.95 -1.66 11.05
C ILE A 229 -3.11 -1.65 9.52
N LEU A 230 -3.98 -0.80 8.98
CA LEU A 230 -4.24 -0.69 7.54
C LEU A 230 -3.02 -0.23 6.75
N ILE A 231 -2.24 0.72 7.27
CA ILE A 231 -0.99 1.16 6.65
C ILE A 231 0.03 0.01 6.66
N ASN A 232 0.16 -0.72 7.77
CA ASN A 232 1.14 -1.81 7.89
C ASN A 232 0.75 -3.08 7.11
N ILE A 233 -0.53 -3.28 6.77
CA ILE A 233 -0.95 -4.28 5.77
C ILE A 233 -0.19 -4.09 4.46
N ALA A 234 0.10 -2.84 4.06
CA ALA A 234 0.84 -2.56 2.84
C ALA A 234 2.28 -3.07 2.90
N SER A 235 2.95 -2.86 4.04
CA SER A 235 4.30 -3.38 4.29
C SER A 235 4.37 -4.90 4.11
N VAL A 236 3.46 -5.62 4.78
CA VAL A 236 3.41 -7.09 4.71
C VAL A 236 3.11 -7.55 3.29
N TYR A 237 2.21 -6.87 2.57
CA TYR A 237 1.90 -7.21 1.18
C TYR A 237 3.13 -7.08 0.27
N TYR A 238 3.87 -5.98 0.37
CA TYR A 238 5.08 -5.77 -0.43
C TYR A 238 6.19 -6.79 -0.08
N PHE A 239 6.32 -7.17 1.19
CA PHE A 239 7.19 -8.27 1.60
C PHE A 239 6.82 -9.57 0.89
N LEU A 240 5.53 -9.96 0.91
CA LEU A 240 5.05 -11.16 0.21
C LEU A 240 5.26 -11.07 -1.31
N LEU A 241 5.05 -9.89 -1.90
CA LEU A 241 5.29 -9.64 -3.32
C LEU A 241 6.76 -9.85 -3.69
N ALA A 242 7.71 -9.42 -2.86
CA ALA A 242 9.14 -9.66 -3.06
C ALA A 242 9.44 -11.15 -3.25
N PHE A 243 8.87 -12.03 -2.40
CA PHE A 243 9.07 -13.47 -2.53
C PHE A 243 8.41 -14.04 -3.79
N GLN A 244 7.25 -13.52 -4.21
CA GLN A 244 6.66 -13.94 -5.47
C GLN A 244 7.52 -13.54 -6.67
N MET A 245 8.07 -12.32 -6.67
CA MET A 245 9.00 -11.86 -7.70
C MET A 245 10.32 -12.64 -7.68
N LYS A 246 10.79 -13.10 -6.51
CA LYS A 246 11.99 -13.94 -6.39
C LYS A 246 11.80 -15.30 -7.07
N LYS A 247 10.60 -15.90 -6.95
CA LYS A 247 10.27 -17.17 -7.62
C LYS A 247 10.39 -17.04 -9.14
N PHE A 248 9.95 -15.92 -9.74
CA PHE A 248 10.12 -15.63 -11.16
C PHE A 248 11.59 -15.68 -11.60
N GLY A 249 12.47 -14.97 -10.88
CA GLY A 249 13.90 -14.88 -11.20
C GLY A 249 14.66 -16.21 -11.11
N LYS A 250 14.33 -17.06 -10.13
CA LYS A 250 14.98 -18.37 -9.95
C LYS A 250 14.68 -19.37 -11.07
N THR A 251 13.48 -19.33 -11.64
CA THR A 251 13.06 -20.31 -12.66
C THR A 251 13.63 -20.06 -14.05
N ARG A 252 14.08 -18.83 -14.37
CA ARG A 252 14.32 -18.43 -15.78
C ARG A 252 15.67 -17.79 -16.06
N LEU A 253 16.66 -18.03 -15.20
CA LEU A 253 18.09 -17.94 -15.51
C LEU A 253 18.56 -18.90 -16.63
N ARG A 254 17.65 -19.55 -17.37
CA ARG A 254 18.02 -20.35 -18.56
C ARG A 254 17.45 -19.80 -19.88
N THR A 255 16.43 -18.92 -19.86
CA THR A 255 15.73 -18.49 -21.08
C THR A 255 15.71 -16.98 -21.30
N PHE A 256 16.07 -16.17 -20.31
CA PHE A 256 16.20 -14.71 -20.47
C PHE A 256 17.50 -14.28 -21.19
N TYR A 257 18.26 -15.25 -21.73
CA TYR A 257 19.56 -15.08 -22.38
C TYR A 257 19.48 -14.93 -23.91
N LEU A 258 18.28 -14.84 -24.50
CA LEU A 258 18.10 -14.78 -25.95
C LEU A 258 17.29 -13.56 -26.45
N ILE A 259 17.06 -12.55 -25.60
CA ILE A 259 16.49 -11.24 -26.02
C ILE A 259 17.15 -10.10 -25.25
#